data_AF-A0A2M7N4K6-F1
#
_entry.id   AF-A0A2M7N4K6-F1
#
_cell.length_a   1.000
_cell.length_b   1.000
_cell.length_c   1.000
_cell.angle_alpha   90.00
_cell.angle_beta   90.00
_cell.angle_gamma   90.00
#
_symmetry.space_group_name_H-M   'P 1'
#
loop_
_entity.id
_entity.type
_entity.pdbx_description
1 polymer ?
#
loop_
_entity_poly.entity_id
_entity_poly.type
_entity_poly.pdbx_seq_one_letter_code
_entity_poly.pdbx_strand_id
1 'polypeptide(L)' 'MNTQNADPEEEVMCHCSGTKRHYIQSLFEQGMDREAISRWTGALSGCGGCEWDIEQFLKELAAQKHARS' A
#
# COMPACT_ATOMS: atom_id res chain seq x y z
N MET A 1 -28.43 -3.37 -2.16
CA MET A 1 -27.02 -3.07 -1.83
C MET A 1 -26.44 -2.34 -3.02
N ASN A 2 -26.12 -1.04 -2.86
CA ASN A 2 -25.58 -0.24 -3.96
C ASN A 2 -24.15 -0.69 -4.24
N THR A 3 -23.93 -1.15 -5.47
CA THR A 3 -22.61 -1.40 -6.07
C THR A 3 -21.92 -0.04 -6.23
N GLN A 4 -21.27 0.43 -5.16
CA GLN A 4 -20.37 1.56 -5.26
C GLN A 4 -19.14 1.09 -6.02
N ASN A 5 -18.77 1.81 -7.07
CA ASN A 5 -17.44 1.72 -7.68
C ASN A 5 -16.42 1.78 -6.53
N ALA A 6 -15.83 0.64 -6.20
CA ALA A 6 -14.72 0.60 -5.26
C ALA A 6 -13.55 1.22 -6.00
N ASP A 7 -13.29 2.50 -5.74
CA ASP A 7 -12.09 3.15 -6.21
C ASP A 7 -10.89 2.34 -5.66
N PRO A 8 -10.07 1.72 -6.52
CA PRO A 8 -8.92 0.95 -6.07
C PRO A 8 -7.97 1.79 -5.21
N GLU A 9 -7.94 3.11 -5.38
CA GLU A 9 -7.12 4.02 -4.59
C GLU A 9 -7.59 4.12 -3.13
N GLU A 10 -8.89 3.95 -2.88
CA GLU A 10 -9.52 4.00 -1.56
C GLU A 10 -9.51 2.64 -0.82
N GLU A 11 -9.00 1.59 -1.47
CA GLU A 11 -8.84 0.25 -0.90
C GLU A 11 -8.07 0.29 0.42
N VAL A 12 -8.63 -0.29 1.48
CA VAL A 12 -7.94 -0.51 2.75
C VAL A 12 -7.09 -1.76 2.62
N MET A 13 -5.76 -1.58 2.55
CA MET A 13 -4.80 -2.68 2.45
C MET A 13 -4.39 -3.25 3.82
N CYS A 14 -4.49 -2.47 4.89
CA CYS A 14 -4.26 -2.97 6.26
C CYS A 14 -5.46 -2.65 7.15
N HIS A 15 -6.26 -3.65 7.50
CA HIS A 15 -7.41 -3.47 8.39
C HIS A 15 -7.02 -3.09 9.83
N CYS A 16 -5.84 -3.51 10.29
CA CYS A 16 -5.38 -3.24 11.66
C CYS A 16 -5.04 -1.76 11.88
N SER A 17 -4.46 -1.08 10.89
CA SER A 17 -4.12 0.36 10.96
C SER A 17 -5.04 1.26 10.13
N GLY A 18 -5.91 0.70 9.29
CA GLY A 18 -6.73 1.44 8.34
C GLY A 18 -5.93 2.00 7.16
N THR A 19 -4.72 1.50 6.90
CA THR A 19 -3.87 2.00 5.81
C THR A 19 -4.48 1.71 4.45
N LYS A 20 -4.59 2.74 3.62
CA LYS A 20 -5.13 2.68 2.27
C LYS A 20 -4.05 2.58 1.19
N ARG A 21 -4.43 2.03 0.03
CA ARG A 21 -3.57 1.83 -1.13
C ARG A 21 -2.89 3.12 -1.60
N HIS A 22 -3.65 4.21 -1.79
CA HIS A 22 -3.08 5.49 -2.24
C HIS A 22 -2.00 6.04 -1.31
N TYR A 23 -2.13 5.83 0.00
CA TYR A 23 -1.16 6.35 0.95
C TYR A 23 0.17 5.61 0.83
N ILE A 24 0.13 4.27 0.75
CA ILE A 24 1.33 3.45 0.49
C ILE A 24 2.00 3.86 -0.82
N GLN A 25 1.22 4.05 -1.89
CA GLN A 25 1.73 4.51 -3.18
C GLN A 25 2.44 5.87 -3.08
N SER A 26 1.80 6.85 -2.44
CA SER A 26 2.37 8.19 -2.30
C SER A 26 3.71 8.19 -1.54
N LEU A 27 3.87 7.33 -0.52
CA LEU A 27 5.12 7.20 0.23
C LEU A 27 6.21 6.52 -0.62
N PHE A 28 5.85 5.48 -1.39
CA PHE A 28 6.76 4.83 -2.33
C PHE A 28 7.26 5.81 -3.42
N GLU A 29 6.37 6.63 -3.97
CA GLU A 29 6.71 7.65 -4.97
C GLU A 29 7.67 8.72 -4.42
N GLN A 30 7.57 9.03 -3.13
CA GLN A 30 8.52 9.88 -2.40
C GLN A 30 9.88 9.19 -2.13
N GLY A 31 10.04 7.92 -2.52
CA GLY A 31 11.27 7.16 -2.35
C GLY A 31 11.40 6.46 -1.00
N MET A 32 10.32 6.35 -0.23
CA MET A 32 10.33 5.61 1.02
C MET A 32 10.39 4.10 0.77
N ASP A 33 11.21 3.41 1.57
CA ASP A 33 11.29 1.95 1.57
C ASP A 33 10.19 1.32 2.43
N ARG A 34 10.11 -0.01 2.41
CA ARG A 34 9.12 -0.79 3.17
C ARG A 34 9.14 -0.46 4.66
N GLU A 35 10.32 -0.28 5.24
CA GLU A 35 10.45 -0.03 6.68
C GLU A 35 9.95 1.37 7.05
N ALA A 36 10.30 2.38 6.26
CA ALA A 36 9.76 3.72 6.38
C ALA A 36 8.24 3.74 6.21
N ILE A 37 7.72 3.06 5.19
CA ILE A 37 6.26 2.93 4.95
C ILE A 37 5.58 2.30 6.17
N SER A 38 6.14 1.23 6.75
CA SER A 38 5.60 0.62 7.97
C SER A 38 5.53 1.62 9.12
N ARG A 39 6.62 2.39 9.37
CA ARG A 39 6.65 3.39 10.44
C ARG A 39 5.63 4.52 10.24
N TRP A 40 5.44 4.99 9.02
CA TRP A 40 4.53 6.10 8.71
C TRP A 40 3.05 5.71 8.72
N THR A 41 2.74 4.46 8.41
CA THR A 41 1.37 3.99 8.22
C THR A 41 0.87 3.11 9.37
N GLY A 42 1.77 2.53 10.15
CA GLY A 42 1.45 1.45 11.09
C GLY A 42 1.05 0.13 10.41
N ALA A 43 1.08 0.06 9.07
CA ALA A 43 0.97 -1.22 8.38
C ALA A 43 2.21 -2.06 8.64
N LEU A 44 2.08 -3.39 8.56
CA LEU A 44 3.17 -4.36 8.78
C LEU A 44 3.75 -4.44 10.20
N SER A 45 3.30 -3.60 11.14
CA SER A 45 3.80 -3.60 12.52
C SER A 45 2.83 -4.27 13.52
N GLY A 46 1.70 -4.77 13.05
CA GLY A 46 0.63 -5.34 13.87
C GLY A 46 0.38 -6.82 13.58
N CYS A 47 -0.85 -7.14 13.19
CA CYS A 47 -1.37 -8.49 13.02
C CYS A 47 -0.73 -9.33 11.89
N GLY A 48 0.14 -8.76 11.06
CA GLY A 48 0.78 -9.42 9.91
C GLY A 48 -0.14 -9.75 8.72
N GLY A 49 -1.47 -9.62 8.86
CA GLY A 49 -2.43 -10.05 7.84
C GLY A 49 -2.37 -9.32 6.49
N CYS A 50 -1.66 -8.18 6.40
CA CYS A 50 -1.50 -7.38 5.18
C CYS A 50 -0.11 -7.52 4.55
N GLU A 51 0.78 -8.36 5.11
CA GLU A 51 2.19 -8.43 4.69
C GLU A 51 2.34 -8.81 3.22
N TRP A 52 1.65 -9.86 2.79
CA TRP A 52 1.74 -10.33 1.42
C TRP A 52 1.17 -9.33 0.42
N ASP A 53 -0.01 -8.77 0.70
CA ASP A 53 -0.68 -7.81 -0.20
C ASP A 53 0.16 -6.55 -0.40
N ILE A 54 0.72 -6.00 0.68
CA ILE A 54 1.57 -4.81 0.62
C ILE A 54 2.91 -5.14 -0.05
N GLU A 55 3.50 -6.30 0.19
CA GLU A 55 4.75 -6.69 -0.47
C GLU A 55 4.55 -6.84 -1.99
N GLN A 56 3.46 -7.48 -2.43
CA GLN A 56 3.15 -7.57 -3.85
C GLN A 56 2.92 -6.19 -4.45
N PHE A 57 2.16 -5.33 -3.77
CA PHE A 57 1.90 -3.98 -4.27
C PHE A 57 3.18 -3.14 -4.43
N LEU A 58 4.11 -3.19 -3.47
CA LEU A 58 5.39 -2.49 -3.61
C LEU A 58 6.22 -3.03 -4.79
N LYS A 59 6.17 -4.34 -5.06
CA LYS A 59 6.83 -4.94 -6.24
C LYS A 59 6.19 -4.45 -7.54
N GLU A 60 4.86 -4.39 -7.60
CA GLU A 60 4.12 -3.85 -8.75
C GLU A 60 4.50 -2.39 -9.02
N LEU A 61 4.55 -1.55 -7.98
CA LEU A 61 4.94 -0.15 -8.10
C LEU A 61 6.39 0.00 -8.59
N ALA A 62 7.31 -0.82 -8.09
CA ALA A 62 8.69 -0.84 -8.56
C ALA A 62 8.77 -1.23 -10.04
N ALA A 63 8.09 -2.30 -10.45
CA ALA A 63 8.05 -2.73 -11.85
C ALA A 63 7.47 -1.64 -12.77
N GLN A 64 6.39 -0.97 -12.36
CA GLN A 64 5.79 0.14 -13.09
C GLN A 64 6.74 1.34 -13.20
N LYS A 65 7.45 1.69 -12.11
CA LYS A 65 8.43 2.78 -12.11
C LYS A 65 9.58 2.50 -13.09
N HIS A 66 10.05 1.26 -13.14
CA HIS A 66 11.09 0.83 -14.11
C HIS A 66 10.59 0.84 -15.56
N ALA A 67 9.35 0.45 -15.82
CA ALA A 67 8.78 0.47 -17.17
C ALA A 67 8.54 1.89 -17.72
N ARG A 68 8.53 2.90 -16.85
CA ARG A 68 8.28 4.32 -17.19
C ARG A 68 9.54 5.17 -17.32
N SER A 69 10.72 4.64 -16.99
CA SER A 69 12.02 5.32 -17.13
C SER A 69 12.73 4.93 -18.41
#